data_AF-A0A951LG68-F1
#
_entry.id   AF-A0A951LG68-F1
#
_cell.length_a   1.000
_cell.length_b   1.000
_cell.length_c   1.000
_cell.angle_alpha   90.00
_cell.angle_beta   90.00
_cell.angle_gamma   90.00
#
_symmetry.space_group_name_H-M   'P 1'
#
loop_
_entity.id
_entity.type
_entity.pdbx_description
1 polymer ?
#
loop_
_entity_poly.entity_id
_entity_poly.type
_entity_poly.pdbx_seq_one_letter_code
_entity_poly.pdbx_strand_id
1 'polypeptide(L)'
;MPRAGNVALCANVVEGMAAPLRYARLVGALIAGAMALYATTQRRERRAMRTSLALPAAPPRRHWGEILAKVWDEINRDHVSMMAAGVAFYGLLAIFPGLSALISIYGLVADPVVIEQHLSVLAGVLPAEALKLISDQVHALVAAPPAKLGIGLFVSLMVAIWSATSGTSMLMQTLTIAYEEEDDRGLVHFYALAIGLTLGLFLFGLASLLLVAGVPAVLDLLPLPPRLSDTVSLVRWPILAALELVGLGLLYRLAPRRRNPRWEWLRAGTLAATGLWLIGSAAFSFYVSRFDSYDRTYGSIGAVVVLLMWFYVSAYIILAGAELNAEVEGTRRRRASPAPLPLLPRTSQDQ
;
A
#
# COMPACT_ATOMS: atom_id res chain seq x y z
N MET A 1 -18.97 30.38 -50.35
CA MET A 1 -19.45 29.30 -49.47
C MET A 1 -18.39 28.98 -48.42
N PRO A 2 -18.46 29.51 -47.18
CA PRO A 2 -17.66 29.01 -46.08
C PRO A 2 -18.48 28.03 -45.21
N ARG A 3 -17.81 27.21 -44.41
CA ARG A 3 -18.32 26.41 -43.25
C ARG A 3 -18.65 24.92 -43.50
N ALA A 4 -17.59 24.11 -43.58
CA ALA A 4 -17.64 22.72 -43.11
C ALA A 4 -16.48 22.42 -42.12
N GLY A 5 -15.30 23.01 -42.32
CA GLY A 5 -14.12 22.76 -41.47
C GLY A 5 -14.21 23.28 -40.02
N ASN A 6 -14.85 24.44 -39.78
CA ASN A 6 -14.88 25.04 -38.44
C ASN A 6 -15.84 24.33 -37.46
N VAL A 7 -16.83 23.57 -37.96
CA VAL A 7 -17.79 22.86 -37.08
C VAL A 7 -17.15 21.59 -36.51
N ALA A 8 -16.33 20.88 -37.29
CA ALA A 8 -15.61 19.69 -36.83
C ALA A 8 -14.50 20.02 -35.81
N LEU A 9 -13.85 21.18 -35.96
CA LEU A 9 -12.83 21.63 -35.00
C LEU A 9 -13.45 22.03 -33.65
N CYS A 10 -14.61 22.70 -33.64
CA CYS A 10 -15.33 23.02 -32.41
C CYS A 10 -15.91 21.77 -31.72
N ALA A 11 -16.36 20.76 -32.47
CA ALA A 11 -16.84 19.50 -31.90
C ALA A 11 -15.72 18.70 -31.20
N ASN A 12 -14.53 18.62 -31.82
CA ASN A 12 -13.37 17.93 -31.23
C ASN A 12 -12.80 18.64 -29.99
N VAL A 13 -12.85 19.98 -29.95
CA VAL A 13 -12.43 20.75 -28.76
C VAL A 13 -13.42 20.58 -27.61
N VAL A 14 -14.72 20.51 -27.88
CA VAL A 14 -15.75 20.27 -26.85
C VAL A 14 -15.73 18.81 -26.35
N GLU A 15 -15.43 17.82 -27.19
CA GLU A 15 -15.20 16.43 -26.76
C GLU A 15 -13.91 16.29 -25.92
N GLY A 16 -12.85 17.02 -26.26
CA GLY A 16 -11.61 17.09 -25.49
C GLY A 16 -11.77 17.68 -24.08
N MET A 17 -12.70 18.62 -23.90
CA MET A 17 -13.02 19.22 -22.59
C MET A 17 -13.97 18.35 -21.74
N ALA A 18 -14.70 17.39 -22.33
CA ALA A 18 -15.57 16.46 -21.62
C ALA A 18 -14.83 15.20 -21.10
N ALA A 19 -13.66 14.88 -21.65
CA ALA A 19 -12.81 13.79 -21.18
C ALA A 19 -12.46 13.88 -19.68
N PRO A 20 -11.96 15.01 -19.13
CA PRO A 20 -11.64 15.11 -17.70
C PRO A 20 -12.87 14.94 -16.78
N LEU A 21 -14.06 15.35 -17.23
CA LEU A 21 -15.32 15.15 -16.49
C LEU A 21 -15.81 13.70 -16.54
N ARG A 22 -15.60 12.99 -17.67
CA ARG A 22 -15.88 11.55 -17.78
C ARG A 22 -14.87 10.73 -16.97
N TYR A 23 -13.63 11.17 -16.89
CA TYR A 23 -12.57 10.59 -16.07
C TYR A 23 -12.86 10.74 -14.58
N ALA A 24 -13.22 11.95 -14.12
CA ALA A 24 -13.63 12.17 -12.73
C ALA A 24 -14.85 11.33 -12.33
N ARG A 25 -15.79 11.11 -13.26
CA ARG A 25 -16.95 10.23 -13.06
C ARG A 25 -16.59 8.75 -13.01
N LEU A 26 -15.65 8.28 -13.84
CA LEU A 26 -15.15 6.89 -13.82
C LEU A 26 -14.33 6.59 -12.57
N VAL A 27 -13.42 7.48 -12.18
CA VAL A 27 -12.66 7.39 -10.92
C VAL A 27 -13.62 7.44 -9.74
N GLY A 28 -14.58 8.36 -9.74
CA GLY A 28 -15.64 8.44 -8.75
C GLY A 28 -16.50 7.17 -8.69
N ALA A 29 -16.84 6.57 -9.84
CA ALA A 29 -17.63 5.33 -9.91
C ALA A 29 -16.85 4.09 -9.45
N LEU A 30 -15.54 4.01 -9.70
CA LEU A 30 -14.69 2.92 -9.25
C LEU A 30 -14.38 3.02 -7.76
N ILE A 31 -14.10 4.23 -7.24
CA ILE A 31 -14.02 4.48 -5.80
C ILE A 31 -15.37 4.17 -5.14
N ALA A 32 -16.48 4.58 -5.74
CA ALA A 32 -17.82 4.26 -5.26
C ALA A 32 -18.11 2.75 -5.33
N GLY A 33 -17.61 2.04 -6.35
CA GLY A 33 -17.75 0.60 -6.53
C GLY A 33 -16.93 -0.19 -5.51
N ALA A 34 -15.68 0.19 -5.26
CA ALA A 34 -14.87 -0.37 -4.19
C ALA A 34 -15.49 -0.06 -2.82
N MET A 35 -15.96 1.16 -2.60
CA MET A 35 -16.74 1.54 -1.42
C MET A 35 -18.06 0.77 -1.32
N ALA A 36 -18.69 0.38 -2.43
CA ALA A 36 -19.91 -0.41 -2.46
C ALA A 36 -19.63 -1.87 -2.15
N LEU A 37 -18.55 -2.46 -2.69
CA LEU A 37 -18.11 -3.81 -2.34
C LEU A 37 -17.78 -3.88 -0.84
N TYR A 38 -17.04 -2.89 -0.35
CA TYR A 38 -16.78 -2.67 1.08
C TYR A 38 -18.06 -2.40 1.89
N ALA A 39 -19.05 -1.72 1.32
CA ALA A 39 -20.35 -1.51 1.97
C ALA A 39 -21.25 -2.76 1.94
N THR A 40 -21.06 -3.69 1.00
CA THR A 40 -21.83 -4.95 0.94
C THR A 40 -21.36 -5.95 1.98
N THR A 41 -20.06 -6.03 2.24
CA THR A 41 -19.52 -6.73 3.42
C THR A 41 -20.03 -6.10 4.72
N GLN A 42 -20.18 -4.77 4.76
CA GLN A 42 -20.83 -4.05 5.87
C GLN A 42 -22.32 -4.35 6.06
N ARG A 43 -23.10 -4.55 4.99
CA ARG A 43 -24.55 -4.81 5.08
C ARG A 43 -24.86 -6.15 5.76
N ARG A 44 -24.00 -7.16 5.62
CA ARG A 44 -24.16 -8.45 6.33
C ARG A 44 -23.96 -8.29 7.84
N GLU A 45 -22.99 -7.47 8.27
CA GLU A 45 -22.76 -7.16 9.69
C GLU A 45 -23.85 -6.25 10.27
N ARG A 46 -24.41 -5.31 9.50
CA ARG A 46 -25.56 -4.47 9.90
C ARG A 46 -26.83 -5.28 10.21
N ARG A 47 -27.04 -6.44 9.59
CA ARG A 47 -28.15 -7.35 9.94
C ARG A 47 -27.93 -8.04 11.29
N ALA A 48 -26.68 -8.31 11.67
CA ALA A 48 -26.32 -8.76 13.03
C ALA A 48 -26.37 -7.62 14.07
N MET A 49 -26.45 -6.36 13.61
CA MET A 49 -26.40 -5.13 14.43
C MET A 49 -27.75 -4.70 15.02
N ARG A 50 -28.86 -5.40 14.73
CA ARG A 50 -30.17 -5.07 15.33
C ARG A 50 -30.26 -5.38 16.82
N THR A 51 -29.26 -6.05 17.40
CA THR A 51 -29.27 -6.56 18.78
C THR A 51 -28.25 -5.91 19.72
N SER A 52 -27.44 -4.92 19.30
CA SER A 52 -26.54 -4.18 20.22
C SER A 52 -26.57 -2.67 19.98
N LEU A 53 -26.68 -1.91 21.08
CA LEU A 53 -26.81 -0.44 21.19
C LEU A 53 -26.20 0.33 20.01
N ALA A 54 -27.06 1.03 19.27
CA ALA A 54 -26.69 1.87 18.13
C ALA A 54 -25.74 2.98 18.56
N LEU A 55 -24.49 2.92 18.12
CA LEU A 55 -23.51 3.99 18.35
C LEU A 55 -23.70 5.10 17.30
N PRO A 56 -23.52 6.38 17.69
CA PRO A 56 -23.89 7.52 16.86
C PRO A 56 -23.09 7.63 15.55
N ALA A 57 -23.69 8.35 14.59
CA ALA A 57 -23.15 8.63 13.26
C ALA A 57 -21.80 9.39 13.29
N ALA A 58 -21.14 9.46 12.13
CA ALA A 58 -19.84 10.13 11.93
C ALA A 58 -19.75 11.51 12.60
N PRO A 59 -18.56 11.92 13.09
CA PRO A 59 -18.41 13.17 13.83
C PRO A 59 -18.85 14.39 13.00
N PRO A 60 -19.55 15.39 13.61
CA PRO A 60 -19.91 16.62 12.92
C PRO A 60 -18.67 17.33 12.39
N ARG A 61 -18.77 17.96 11.21
CA ARG A 61 -17.65 18.62 10.50
C ARG A 61 -16.83 19.60 11.36
N ARG A 62 -17.44 20.15 12.42
CA ARG A 62 -16.86 21.14 13.33
C ARG A 62 -15.74 20.60 14.26
N HIS A 63 -15.52 19.29 14.35
CA HIS A 63 -14.51 18.68 15.24
C HIS A 63 -13.28 18.10 14.54
N TRP A 64 -13.15 18.21 13.21
CA TRP A 64 -11.99 17.63 12.50
C TRP A 64 -10.67 18.33 12.82
N GLY A 65 -10.70 19.63 13.16
CA GLY A 65 -9.50 20.34 13.60
C GLY A 65 -8.90 19.75 14.88
N GLU A 66 -9.76 19.45 15.87
CA GLU A 66 -9.35 18.79 17.12
C GLU A 66 -8.84 17.37 16.89
N ILE A 67 -9.50 16.59 16.02
CA ILE A 67 -9.05 15.24 15.65
C ILE A 67 -7.66 15.28 15.01
N LEU A 68 -7.44 16.19 14.06
CA LEU A 68 -6.16 16.30 13.36
C LEU A 68 -5.04 16.81 14.29
N ALA A 69 -5.34 17.74 15.20
CA ALA A 69 -4.38 18.19 16.20
C ALA A 69 -3.94 17.04 17.10
N LYS A 70 -4.88 16.22 17.58
CA LYS A 70 -4.55 15.04 18.38
C LYS A 70 -3.78 13.99 17.59
N VAL A 71 -4.16 13.73 16.34
CA VAL A 71 -3.39 12.82 15.47
C VAL A 71 -1.95 13.30 15.32
N TRP A 72 -1.72 14.61 15.21
CA TRP A 72 -0.38 15.16 15.19
C TRP A 72 0.37 14.93 16.52
N ASP A 73 -0.31 15.13 17.65
CA ASP A 73 0.28 14.86 18.97
C ASP A 73 0.65 13.38 19.15
N GLU A 74 -0.25 12.45 18.79
CA GLU A 74 -0.01 11.01 18.88
C GLU A 74 1.10 10.55 17.91
N ILE A 75 1.14 11.06 16.68
CA ILE A 75 2.25 10.79 15.73
C ILE A 75 3.62 11.08 16.36
N ASN A 76 3.72 12.17 17.13
CA ASN A 76 4.95 12.55 17.81
C ASN A 76 5.19 11.71 19.06
N ARG A 77 4.16 11.48 19.88
CA ARG A 77 4.22 10.72 21.13
C ARG A 77 4.61 9.25 20.90
N ASP A 78 4.05 8.64 19.86
CA ASP A 78 4.31 7.25 19.48
C ASP A 78 5.54 7.10 18.59
N HIS A 79 6.27 8.19 18.32
CA HIS A 79 7.49 8.18 17.52
C HIS A 79 7.28 7.50 16.16
N VAL A 80 6.15 7.79 15.49
CA VAL A 80 5.74 7.13 14.23
C VAL A 80 6.83 7.18 13.16
N SER A 81 7.61 8.27 13.11
CA SER A 81 8.78 8.37 12.23
C SER A 81 9.83 7.29 12.50
N MET A 82 10.19 7.05 13.77
CA MET A 82 11.15 6.01 14.14
C MET A 82 10.60 4.60 13.82
N MET A 83 9.33 4.37 14.10
CA MET A 83 8.64 3.12 13.76
C MET A 83 8.61 2.87 12.24
N ALA A 84 8.28 3.89 11.45
CA ALA A 84 8.28 3.82 9.99
C ALA A 84 9.67 3.50 9.44
N ALA A 85 10.74 4.07 10.02
CA ALA A 85 12.12 3.77 9.64
C ALA A 85 12.47 2.29 9.90
N GLY A 86 12.02 1.73 11.03
CA GLY A 86 12.19 0.30 11.33
C GLY A 86 11.49 -0.61 10.31
N VAL A 87 10.22 -0.30 9.96
CA VAL A 87 9.48 -1.04 8.93
C VAL A 87 10.20 -0.95 7.57
N ALA A 88 10.65 0.25 7.20
CA ALA A 88 11.34 0.49 5.93
C ALA A 88 12.68 -0.27 5.84
N PHE A 89 13.44 -0.31 6.94
CA PHE A 89 14.70 -1.07 7.02
C PHE A 89 14.49 -2.56 6.74
N TYR A 90 13.54 -3.21 7.43
CA TYR A 90 13.26 -4.63 7.19
C TYR A 90 12.69 -4.88 5.80
N GLY A 91 11.87 -3.96 5.29
CA GLY A 91 11.36 -3.99 3.92
C GLY A 91 12.49 -3.99 2.90
N LEU A 92 13.46 -3.08 3.04
CA LEU A 92 14.64 -3.02 2.17
C LEU A 92 15.49 -4.28 2.31
N LEU A 93 15.70 -4.75 3.54
CA LEU A 93 16.52 -5.93 3.83
C LEU A 93 15.95 -7.19 3.17
N ALA A 94 14.62 -7.28 3.01
CA ALA A 94 13.96 -8.39 2.32
C ALA A 94 14.20 -8.39 0.80
N ILE A 95 14.53 -7.25 0.19
CA ILE A 95 14.68 -7.15 -1.27
C ILE A 95 15.85 -7.97 -1.77
N PHE A 96 17.04 -7.85 -1.17
CA PHE A 96 18.24 -8.51 -1.71
C PHE A 96 18.10 -10.04 -1.71
N PRO A 97 17.75 -10.69 -0.58
CA PRO A 97 17.53 -12.13 -0.58
C PRO A 97 16.33 -12.54 -1.44
N GLY A 98 15.30 -11.69 -1.53
CA GLY A 98 14.13 -11.91 -2.38
C GLY A 98 14.47 -11.92 -3.87
N LEU A 99 15.31 -10.98 -4.31
CA LEU A 99 15.85 -10.95 -5.67
C LEU A 99 16.73 -12.18 -5.94
N SER A 100 17.64 -12.53 -5.03
CA SER A 100 18.45 -13.74 -5.18
C SER A 100 17.60 -15.01 -5.30
N ALA A 101 16.54 -15.14 -4.51
CA ALA A 101 15.61 -16.25 -4.59
C ALA A 101 14.85 -16.27 -5.93
N LEU A 102 14.36 -15.10 -6.39
CA LEU A 102 13.67 -14.99 -7.67
C LEU A 102 14.57 -15.38 -8.85
N ILE A 103 15.81 -14.87 -8.88
CA ILE A 103 16.78 -15.20 -9.93
C ILE A 103 17.16 -16.68 -9.86
N SER A 104 17.31 -17.25 -8.66
CA SER A 104 17.59 -18.68 -8.49
C SER A 104 16.43 -19.56 -9.00
N ILE A 105 15.18 -19.20 -8.71
CA ILE A 105 13.99 -19.88 -9.26
C ILE A 105 13.99 -19.77 -10.79
N TYR A 106 14.25 -18.58 -11.32
CA TYR A 106 14.30 -18.35 -12.76
C TYR A 106 15.39 -19.19 -13.43
N GLY A 107 16.61 -19.25 -12.87
CA GLY A 107 17.72 -20.06 -13.39
C GLY A 107 17.50 -21.58 -13.28
N LEU A 108 16.61 -22.05 -12.39
CA LEU A 108 16.22 -23.47 -12.32
C LEU A 108 15.21 -23.88 -13.39
N VAL A 109 14.40 -22.93 -13.88
CA VAL A 109 13.29 -23.21 -14.80
C VAL A 109 13.60 -22.76 -16.24
N ALA A 110 14.40 -21.71 -16.41
CA ALA A 110 14.71 -21.12 -17.71
C ALA A 110 15.95 -21.75 -18.35
N ASP A 111 15.90 -21.91 -19.68
CA ASP A 111 17.05 -22.33 -20.49
C ASP A 111 18.09 -21.19 -20.54
N PRO A 112 19.39 -21.46 -20.32
CA PRO A 112 20.46 -20.46 -20.41
C PRO A 112 20.39 -19.57 -21.67
N VAL A 113 19.97 -20.12 -22.82
CA VAL A 113 19.83 -19.36 -24.07
C VAL A 113 18.72 -18.30 -23.96
N VAL A 114 17.60 -18.62 -23.32
CA VAL A 114 16.48 -17.70 -23.09
C VAL A 114 16.89 -16.60 -22.10
N ILE A 115 17.71 -16.95 -21.11
CA ILE A 115 18.23 -15.99 -20.14
C ILE A 115 19.09 -14.92 -20.81
N GLU A 116 20.03 -15.30 -21.68
CA GLU A 116 20.85 -14.36 -22.45
C GLU A 116 20.01 -13.44 -23.34
N GLN A 117 18.98 -14.00 -23.99
CA GLN A 117 18.05 -13.21 -24.80
C GLN A 117 17.33 -12.16 -23.95
N HIS A 118 16.84 -12.52 -22.76
CA HIS A 118 16.19 -11.56 -21.86
C HIS A 118 17.16 -10.50 -21.32
N LEU A 119 18.41 -10.86 -20.99
CA LEU A 119 19.44 -9.90 -20.60
C LEU A 119 19.76 -8.91 -21.74
N SER A 120 19.80 -9.37 -22.98
CA SER A 120 20.04 -8.52 -24.14
C SER A 120 18.92 -7.50 -24.37
N VAL A 121 17.65 -7.88 -24.10
CA VAL A 121 16.50 -6.97 -24.15
C VAL A 121 16.59 -5.94 -23.01
N LEU A 122 16.95 -6.40 -21.81
CA LEU A 122 17.12 -5.51 -20.65
C LEU A 122 18.26 -4.51 -20.84
N ALA A 123 19.29 -4.83 -21.63
CA ALA A 123 20.37 -3.93 -21.95
C ALA A 123 19.93 -2.67 -22.72
N GLY A 124 18.81 -2.74 -23.44
CA GLY A 124 18.22 -1.60 -24.13
C GLY A 124 17.34 -0.71 -23.24
N VAL A 125 17.08 -1.11 -21.99
CA VAL A 125 16.11 -0.46 -21.09
C VAL A 125 16.73 -0.06 -19.75
N LEU A 126 17.64 -0.86 -19.21
CA LEU A 126 18.26 -0.64 -17.92
C LEU A 126 19.60 0.12 -18.05
N PRO A 127 19.95 0.97 -17.06
CA PRO A 127 21.31 1.48 -16.92
C PRO A 127 22.34 0.35 -16.84
N ALA A 128 23.57 0.63 -17.32
CA ALA A 128 24.63 -0.37 -17.43
C ALA A 128 24.96 -1.04 -16.09
N GLU A 129 24.91 -0.28 -15.00
CA GLU A 129 25.20 -0.73 -13.63
C GLU A 129 24.13 -1.70 -13.12
N ALA A 130 22.85 -1.43 -13.38
CA ALA A 130 21.74 -2.29 -13.01
C ALA A 130 21.75 -3.59 -13.82
N LEU A 131 22.02 -3.49 -15.12
CA LEU A 131 22.18 -4.65 -16.00
C LEU A 131 23.37 -5.51 -15.55
N LYS A 132 24.50 -4.89 -15.23
CA LYS A 132 25.69 -5.60 -14.73
C LYS A 132 25.38 -6.35 -13.44
N LEU A 133 24.69 -5.72 -12.49
CA LEU A 133 24.30 -6.40 -11.24
C LEU A 133 23.42 -7.64 -11.49
N ILE A 134 22.43 -7.52 -12.38
CA ILE A 134 21.51 -8.63 -12.69
C ILE A 134 22.26 -9.74 -13.45
N SER A 135 23.03 -9.38 -14.49
CA SER A 135 23.79 -10.35 -15.29
C SER A 135 24.84 -11.08 -14.46
N ASP A 136 25.62 -10.39 -13.62
CA ASP A 136 26.61 -11.00 -12.72
C ASP A 136 25.94 -12.05 -11.81
N GLN A 137 24.78 -11.74 -11.25
CA GLN A 137 24.02 -12.68 -10.40
C GLN A 137 23.47 -13.87 -11.18
N VAL A 138 22.91 -13.63 -12.37
CA VAL A 138 22.40 -14.67 -13.26
C VAL A 138 23.50 -15.62 -13.71
N HIS A 139 24.63 -15.10 -14.20
CA HIS A 139 25.75 -15.94 -14.63
C HIS A 139 26.38 -16.70 -13.46
N ALA A 140 26.48 -16.09 -12.27
CA ALA A 140 26.94 -16.78 -11.07
C ALA A 140 26.04 -17.97 -10.70
N LEU A 141 24.72 -17.86 -10.93
CA LEU A 141 23.77 -18.94 -10.72
C LEU A 141 23.86 -20.01 -11.82
N VAL A 142 23.91 -19.63 -13.09
CA VAL A 142 24.05 -20.58 -14.21
C VAL A 142 25.37 -21.37 -14.15
N ALA A 143 26.46 -20.74 -13.71
CA ALA A 143 27.76 -21.38 -13.55
C ALA A 143 27.87 -22.25 -12.27
N ALA A 144 26.91 -22.16 -11.35
CA ALA A 144 26.95 -22.92 -10.11
C ALA A 144 26.51 -24.38 -10.32
N PRO A 145 27.14 -25.36 -9.65
CA PRO A 145 26.70 -26.75 -9.67
C PRO A 145 25.23 -26.89 -9.21
N PRO A 146 24.41 -27.77 -9.82
CA PRO A 146 22.99 -27.97 -9.46
C PRO A 146 22.74 -28.21 -7.96
N ALA A 147 23.66 -28.91 -7.28
CA ALA A 147 23.58 -29.15 -5.84
C ALA A 147 23.78 -27.89 -4.98
N LYS A 148 24.57 -26.91 -5.46
CA LYS A 148 24.79 -25.63 -4.76
C LYS A 148 23.65 -24.64 -5.04
N LEU A 149 22.98 -24.75 -6.18
CA LEU A 149 21.80 -23.97 -6.53
C LEU A 149 20.64 -24.21 -5.57
N GLY A 150 20.37 -25.47 -5.20
CA GLY A 150 19.30 -25.81 -4.25
C GLY A 150 19.52 -25.24 -2.84
N ILE A 151 20.76 -25.31 -2.34
CA ILE A 151 21.13 -24.76 -1.02
C ILE A 151 21.07 -23.23 -1.04
N GLY A 152 21.61 -22.59 -2.08
CA GLY A 152 21.58 -21.13 -2.24
C GLY A 152 20.14 -20.60 -2.29
N LEU A 153 19.28 -21.21 -3.12
CA LEU A 153 17.87 -20.87 -3.19
C LEU A 153 17.18 -21.03 -1.83
N PHE A 154 17.39 -22.16 -1.14
CA PHE A 154 16.80 -22.41 0.16
C PHE A 154 17.21 -21.33 1.18
N VAL A 155 18.50 -21.02 1.27
CA VAL A 155 19.02 -19.99 2.19
C VAL A 155 18.47 -18.61 1.82
N SER A 156 18.53 -18.20 0.56
CA SER A 156 18.00 -16.91 0.12
C SER A 156 16.50 -16.78 0.38
N LEU A 157 15.72 -17.84 0.14
CA LEU A 157 14.29 -17.84 0.41
C LEU A 157 13.98 -17.75 1.91
N MET A 158 14.71 -18.50 2.75
CA MET A 158 14.55 -18.43 4.21
C MET A 158 14.87 -17.03 4.75
N VAL A 159 15.97 -16.43 4.29
CA VAL A 159 16.33 -15.06 4.69
C VAL A 159 15.29 -14.07 4.17
N ALA A 160 14.85 -14.18 2.91
CA ALA A 160 13.82 -13.30 2.34
C ALA A 160 12.51 -13.36 3.13
N ILE A 161 12.02 -14.57 3.43
CA ILE A 161 10.80 -14.79 4.21
C ILE A 161 10.96 -14.24 5.62
N TRP A 162 12.10 -14.51 6.28
CA TRP A 162 12.37 -14.01 7.62
C TRP A 162 12.38 -12.48 7.66
N SER A 163 13.05 -11.83 6.72
CA SER A 163 13.13 -10.37 6.63
C SER A 163 11.79 -9.74 6.32
N ALA A 164 11.04 -10.28 5.35
CA ALA A 164 9.72 -9.77 4.98
C ALA A 164 8.70 -9.96 6.11
N THR A 165 8.76 -11.11 6.80
CA THR A 165 7.94 -11.40 7.99
C THR A 165 8.32 -10.48 9.14
N SER A 166 9.60 -10.17 9.32
CA SER A 166 10.07 -9.24 10.36
C SER A 166 9.55 -7.82 10.12
N GLY A 167 9.61 -7.33 8.88
CA GLY A 167 9.03 -6.02 8.52
C GLY A 167 7.51 -5.97 8.72
N THR A 168 6.81 -7.05 8.35
CA THR A 168 5.35 -7.15 8.56
C THR A 168 5.00 -7.25 10.05
N SER A 169 5.77 -8.00 10.83
CA SER A 169 5.61 -8.12 12.28
C SER A 169 5.86 -6.80 12.98
N MET A 170 6.84 -6.02 12.53
CA MET A 170 7.06 -4.65 13.00
C MET A 170 5.84 -3.78 12.68
N LEU A 171 5.35 -3.82 11.45
CA LEU A 171 4.16 -3.08 11.04
C LEU A 171 2.93 -3.48 11.86
N MET A 172 2.75 -4.76 12.19
CA MET A 172 1.66 -5.22 13.07
C MET A 172 1.76 -4.65 14.48
N GLN A 173 2.97 -4.65 15.06
CA GLN A 173 3.20 -4.11 16.40
C GLN A 173 2.98 -2.61 16.45
N THR A 174 3.56 -1.87 15.50
CA THR A 174 3.43 -0.40 15.43
C THR A 174 2.01 0.03 15.13
N LEU A 175 1.29 -0.73 14.29
CA LEU A 175 -0.15 -0.52 14.12
C LEU A 175 -0.93 -0.82 15.41
N THR A 176 -0.54 -1.82 16.21
CA THR A 176 -1.21 -2.11 17.48
C THR A 176 -0.99 -0.98 18.49
N ILE A 177 0.23 -0.43 18.52
CA ILE A 177 0.59 0.75 19.34
C ILE A 177 -0.26 1.97 18.94
N ALA A 178 -0.40 2.24 17.64
CA ALA A 178 -1.24 3.35 17.13
C ALA A 178 -2.72 3.25 17.54
N TYR A 179 -3.20 2.06 17.95
CA TYR A 179 -4.55 1.89 18.51
C TYR A 179 -4.59 1.96 20.05
N GLU A 180 -3.48 2.28 20.71
CA GLU A 180 -3.28 2.25 22.16
C GLU A 180 -3.62 0.87 22.79
N GLU A 181 -3.34 -0.22 22.07
CA GLU A 181 -3.62 -1.58 22.51
C GLU A 181 -2.32 -2.37 22.72
N GLU A 182 -2.40 -3.46 23.50
CA GLU A 182 -1.30 -4.40 23.69
C GLU A 182 -1.55 -5.69 22.90
N ASP A 183 -0.50 -6.24 22.31
CA ASP A 183 -0.60 -7.50 21.58
C ASP A 183 -0.52 -8.70 22.52
N ASP A 184 -1.68 -9.22 22.92
CA ASP A 184 -1.82 -10.42 23.77
C ASP A 184 -1.82 -11.74 22.98
N ARG A 185 -1.54 -11.72 21.67
CA ARG A 185 -1.53 -12.93 20.84
C ARG A 185 -0.37 -13.84 21.26
N GLY A 186 -0.65 -15.14 21.41
CA GLY A 186 0.41 -16.14 21.56
C GLY A 186 1.34 -16.16 20.35
N LEU A 187 2.62 -16.48 20.55
CA LEU A 187 3.68 -16.42 19.54
C LEU A 187 3.30 -17.08 18.21
N VAL A 188 2.71 -18.27 18.26
CA VAL A 188 2.30 -19.03 17.06
C VAL A 188 1.25 -18.26 16.26
N HIS A 189 0.24 -17.70 16.92
CA HIS A 189 -0.83 -16.97 16.25
C HIS A 189 -0.33 -15.64 15.68
N PHE A 190 0.54 -14.94 16.41
CA PHE A 190 1.18 -13.71 15.94
C PHE A 190 1.97 -13.95 14.66
N TYR A 191 2.91 -14.90 14.66
CA TYR A 191 3.74 -15.18 13.48
C TYR A 191 2.96 -15.81 12.33
N ALA A 192 1.95 -16.65 12.60
CA ALA A 192 1.08 -17.18 11.55
C ALA A 192 0.34 -16.05 10.81
N LEU A 193 -0.18 -15.06 11.55
CA LEU A 193 -0.80 -13.89 10.94
C LEU A 193 0.21 -13.01 10.23
N ALA A 194 1.41 -12.80 10.81
CA ALA A 194 2.47 -12.04 10.18
C ALA A 194 2.86 -12.63 8.82
N ILE A 195 3.11 -13.94 8.75
CA ILE A 195 3.41 -14.65 7.49
C ILE A 195 2.25 -14.51 6.49
N GLY A 196 1.01 -14.67 6.94
CA GLY A 196 -0.18 -14.50 6.10
C GLY A 196 -0.30 -13.09 5.51
N LEU A 197 -0.04 -12.06 6.33
CA LEU A 197 -0.02 -10.67 5.88
C LEU A 197 1.18 -10.36 4.98
N THR A 198 2.36 -10.95 5.25
CA THR A 198 3.54 -10.85 4.38
C THR A 198 3.24 -11.41 2.99
N LEU A 199 2.61 -12.58 2.91
CA LEU A 199 2.18 -13.16 1.64
C LEU A 199 1.13 -12.27 0.96
N GLY A 200 0.19 -11.71 1.71
CA GLY A 200 -0.80 -10.75 1.20
C GLY A 200 -0.15 -9.50 0.60
N LEU A 201 0.81 -8.89 1.31
CA LEU A 201 1.57 -7.72 0.84
C LEU A 201 2.43 -8.06 -0.38
N PHE A 202 3.04 -9.25 -0.41
CA PHE A 202 3.79 -9.73 -1.58
C PHE A 202 2.88 -9.87 -2.80
N LEU A 203 1.72 -10.53 -2.66
CA LEU A 203 0.74 -10.69 -3.75
C LEU A 203 0.17 -9.33 -4.21
N PHE A 204 -0.08 -8.42 -3.26
CA PHE A 204 -0.47 -7.04 -3.56
C PHE A 204 0.61 -6.32 -4.38
N GLY A 205 1.87 -6.41 -3.98
CA GLY A 205 3.01 -5.80 -4.68
C GLY A 205 3.18 -6.40 -6.08
N LEU A 206 3.07 -7.72 -6.22
CA LEU A 206 3.14 -8.41 -7.50
C LEU A 206 2.00 -8.01 -8.43
N ALA A 207 0.76 -7.96 -7.93
CA ALA A 207 -0.40 -7.50 -8.70
C ALA A 207 -0.24 -6.04 -9.15
N SER A 208 0.26 -5.17 -8.26
CA SER A 208 0.54 -3.77 -8.57
C SER A 208 1.62 -3.62 -9.64
N LEU A 209 2.70 -4.41 -9.55
CA LEU A 209 3.78 -4.43 -10.53
C LEU A 209 3.30 -4.92 -11.90
N LEU A 210 2.55 -6.03 -11.96
CA LEU A 210 1.97 -6.54 -13.20
C LEU A 210 1.00 -5.53 -13.82
N LEU A 211 0.28 -4.79 -13.00
CA LEU A 211 -0.63 -3.76 -13.46
C LEU A 211 0.15 -2.55 -14.03
N VAL A 212 1.18 -2.06 -13.34
CA VAL A 212 2.00 -0.90 -13.76
C VAL A 212 2.96 -1.19 -14.91
N ALA A 213 3.58 -2.36 -14.94
CA ALA A 213 4.59 -2.70 -15.95
C ALA A 213 4.09 -3.74 -16.95
N GLY A 214 3.38 -4.77 -16.48
CA GLY A 214 2.91 -5.88 -17.32
C GLY A 214 1.79 -5.48 -18.29
N VAL A 215 0.79 -4.69 -17.85
CA VAL A 215 -0.33 -4.31 -18.73
C VAL A 215 0.14 -3.51 -19.95
N PRO A 216 0.95 -2.44 -19.85
CA PRO A 216 1.48 -1.75 -21.03
C PRO A 216 2.26 -2.68 -21.95
N ALA A 217 3.14 -3.52 -21.37
CA ALA A 217 3.94 -4.46 -22.15
C ALA A 217 3.06 -5.43 -22.96
N VAL A 218 1.95 -5.91 -22.39
CA VAL A 218 0.99 -6.76 -23.11
C VAL A 218 0.21 -5.98 -24.16
N LEU A 219 -0.20 -4.73 -23.85
CA LEU A 219 -0.93 -3.89 -24.81
C LEU A 219 -0.09 -3.58 -26.06
N ASP A 220 1.21 -3.36 -25.90
CA ASP A 220 2.13 -3.07 -27.01
C ASP A 220 2.31 -4.28 -27.96
N LEU A 221 2.07 -5.50 -27.47
CA LEU A 221 2.14 -6.73 -28.27
C LEU A 221 0.84 -7.04 -29.02
N LEU A 222 -0.28 -6.44 -28.61
CA LEU A 222 -1.58 -6.71 -29.20
C LEU A 222 -1.91 -5.64 -30.25
N PRO A 223 -2.40 -6.01 -31.45
CA PRO A 223 -2.83 -5.06 -32.47
C PRO A 223 -4.19 -4.43 -32.11
N LEU A 224 -4.25 -3.69 -31.00
CA LEU A 224 -5.47 -3.06 -30.50
C LEU A 224 -5.69 -1.68 -31.13
N PRO A 225 -6.96 -1.26 -31.32
CA PRO A 225 -7.27 0.12 -31.70
C PRO A 225 -6.69 1.10 -30.66
N PRO A 226 -6.11 2.25 -31.06
CA PRO A 226 -5.49 3.22 -30.14
C PRO A 226 -6.40 3.63 -28.98
N ARG A 227 -7.69 3.85 -29.27
CA ARG A 227 -8.70 4.21 -28.25
C ARG A 227 -8.84 3.17 -27.14
N LEU A 228 -8.68 1.89 -27.45
CA LEU A 228 -8.78 0.81 -26.47
C LEU A 228 -7.52 0.75 -25.59
N SER A 229 -6.33 0.90 -26.19
CA SER A 229 -5.06 0.95 -25.46
C SER A 229 -5.01 2.13 -24.48
N ASP A 230 -5.43 3.32 -24.93
CA ASP A 230 -5.52 4.52 -24.08
C ASP A 230 -6.47 4.31 -22.89
N THR A 231 -7.63 3.68 -23.16
CA THR A 231 -8.64 3.42 -22.13
C THR A 231 -8.12 2.44 -21.08
N VAL A 232 -7.46 1.35 -21.49
CA VAL A 232 -6.90 0.36 -20.55
C VAL A 232 -5.76 0.98 -19.73
N SER A 233 -4.86 1.72 -20.39
CA SER A 233 -3.76 2.44 -19.74
C SER A 233 -4.24 3.43 -18.68
N LEU A 234 -5.39 4.04 -18.91
CA LEU A 234 -6.04 4.93 -17.96
C LEU A 234 -6.70 4.19 -16.80
N VAL A 235 -7.58 3.23 -17.08
CA VAL A 235 -8.42 2.51 -16.08
C VAL A 235 -7.56 1.80 -15.05
N ARG A 236 -6.33 1.46 -15.42
CA ARG A 236 -5.29 0.98 -14.53
C ARG A 236 -5.15 1.78 -13.22
N TRP A 237 -5.08 3.11 -13.29
CA TRP A 237 -4.78 3.94 -12.13
C TRP A 237 -5.89 3.88 -11.07
N PRO A 238 -7.19 3.96 -11.43
CA PRO A 238 -8.27 3.64 -10.51
C PRO A 238 -8.23 2.23 -9.93
N ILE A 239 -7.82 1.22 -10.70
CA ILE A 239 -7.68 -0.15 -10.19
C ILE A 239 -6.59 -0.21 -9.12
N LEU A 240 -5.44 0.43 -9.34
CA LEU A 240 -4.38 0.54 -8.33
C LEU A 240 -4.87 1.26 -7.07
N ALA A 241 -5.57 2.38 -7.22
CA ALA A 241 -6.14 3.10 -6.09
C ALA A 241 -7.15 2.25 -5.31
N ALA A 242 -7.99 1.48 -6.01
CA ALA A 242 -8.93 0.56 -5.37
C ALA A 242 -8.21 -0.61 -4.67
N LEU A 243 -7.16 -1.15 -5.30
CA LEU A 243 -6.33 -2.20 -4.72
C LEU A 243 -5.64 -1.71 -3.44
N GLU A 244 -5.06 -0.50 -3.45
CA GLU A 244 -4.45 0.15 -2.29
C GLU A 244 -5.48 0.37 -1.18
N LEU A 245 -6.65 0.92 -1.51
CA LEU A 245 -7.73 1.14 -0.56
C LEU A 245 -8.17 -0.15 0.15
N VAL A 246 -8.30 -1.25 -0.61
CA VAL A 246 -8.66 -2.57 -0.07
C VAL A 246 -7.51 -3.15 0.75
N GLY A 247 -6.28 -3.04 0.26
CA GLY A 247 -5.06 -3.50 0.95
C GLY A 247 -4.90 -2.85 2.31
N LEU A 248 -4.93 -1.51 2.38
CA LEU A 248 -4.87 -0.75 3.62
C LEU A 248 -6.06 -1.04 4.54
N GLY A 249 -7.25 -1.15 3.98
CA GLY A 249 -8.44 -1.52 4.76
C GLY A 249 -8.29 -2.88 5.45
N LEU A 250 -7.80 -3.89 4.73
CA LEU A 250 -7.52 -5.21 5.28
C LEU A 250 -6.39 -5.17 6.30
N LEU A 251 -5.32 -4.43 6.00
CA LEU A 251 -4.19 -4.26 6.90
C LEU A 251 -4.64 -3.66 8.24
N TYR A 252 -5.36 -2.53 8.24
CA TYR A 252 -5.87 -1.91 9.47
C TYR A 252 -6.91 -2.75 10.22
N ARG A 253 -7.56 -3.68 9.54
CA ARG A 253 -8.53 -4.58 10.18
C ARG A 253 -7.87 -5.79 10.82
N LEU A 254 -6.89 -6.38 10.13
CA LEU A 254 -6.32 -7.69 10.47
C LEU A 254 -5.03 -7.58 11.28
N ALA A 255 -4.20 -6.55 11.02
CA ALA A 255 -2.88 -6.43 11.65
C ALA A 255 -2.96 -6.06 13.14
N PRO A 256 -3.69 -5.01 13.56
CA PRO A 256 -3.73 -4.62 14.97
C PRO A 256 -4.47 -5.65 15.82
N ARG A 257 -3.92 -5.96 17.00
CA ARG A 257 -4.68 -6.72 18.00
C ARG A 257 -5.67 -5.79 18.71
N ARG A 258 -6.96 -5.95 18.43
CA ARG A 258 -8.01 -5.20 19.12
C ARG A 258 -9.36 -5.91 19.10
N ARG A 259 -10.24 -5.53 20.03
CA ARG A 259 -11.60 -6.07 20.11
C ARG A 259 -12.53 -5.37 19.11
N ASN A 260 -13.17 -6.17 18.25
CA ASN A 260 -14.25 -5.75 17.33
C ASN A 260 -13.90 -4.58 16.38
N PRO A 261 -12.91 -4.73 15.48
CA PRO A 261 -12.61 -3.71 14.48
C PRO A 261 -13.80 -3.51 13.53
N ARG A 262 -14.48 -2.36 13.64
CA ARG A 262 -15.60 -1.99 12.75
C ARG A 262 -15.08 -1.21 11.57
N TRP A 263 -15.43 -1.63 10.37
CA TRP A 263 -15.02 -0.93 9.16
C TRP A 263 -15.45 0.54 9.12
N GLU A 264 -16.62 0.91 9.69
CA GLU A 264 -17.09 2.30 9.74
C GLU A 264 -16.14 3.27 10.46
N TRP A 265 -15.28 2.74 11.33
CA TRP A 265 -14.28 3.50 12.07
C TRP A 265 -12.98 3.63 11.27
N LEU A 266 -12.71 2.67 10.39
CA LEU A 266 -11.50 2.60 9.57
C LEU A 266 -11.54 3.48 8.32
N ARG A 267 -12.72 3.92 7.90
CA ARG A 267 -12.88 4.62 6.61
C ARG A 267 -12.09 5.92 6.54
N ALA A 268 -11.99 6.66 7.64
CA ALA A 268 -11.36 7.98 7.64
C ALA A 268 -9.86 7.87 7.36
N GLY A 269 -9.16 7.08 8.16
CA GLY A 269 -7.73 6.80 8.01
C GLY A 269 -7.41 6.01 6.76
N THR A 270 -8.21 5.01 6.37
CA THR A 270 -7.97 4.26 5.13
C THR A 270 -8.07 5.17 3.90
N LEU A 271 -9.08 6.05 3.82
CA LEU A 271 -9.20 7.00 2.70
C LEU A 271 -8.10 8.06 2.73
N ALA A 272 -7.77 8.59 3.91
CA ALA A 272 -6.71 9.58 4.07
C ALA A 272 -5.35 9.01 3.68
N ALA A 273 -5.00 7.83 4.20
CA ALA A 273 -3.75 7.13 3.87
C ALA A 273 -3.67 6.80 2.38
N THR A 274 -4.75 6.27 1.78
CA THR A 274 -4.77 6.02 0.33
C THR A 274 -4.52 7.31 -0.47
N GLY A 275 -5.20 8.40 -0.11
CA GLY A 275 -5.02 9.69 -0.78
C GLY A 275 -3.61 10.25 -0.62
N LEU A 276 -3.07 10.22 0.61
CA LEU A 276 -1.71 10.63 0.90
C LEU A 276 -0.68 9.75 0.21
N TRP A 277 -0.92 8.44 0.11
CA TRP A 277 -0.04 7.51 -0.58
C TRP A 277 0.01 7.81 -2.07
N LEU A 278 -1.13 8.06 -2.72
CA LEU A 278 -1.18 8.46 -4.14
C LEU A 278 -0.49 9.81 -4.39
N ILE A 279 -0.72 10.80 -3.53
CA ILE A 279 -0.03 12.10 -3.59
C ILE A 279 1.48 11.89 -3.38
N GLY A 280 1.83 11.07 -2.40
CA GLY A 280 3.21 10.67 -2.08
C GLY A 280 3.88 9.99 -3.26
N SER A 281 3.23 9.05 -3.95
CA SER A 281 3.76 8.39 -5.16
C SER A 281 4.01 9.40 -6.28
N ALA A 282 3.09 10.33 -6.51
CA ALA A 282 3.26 11.36 -7.54
C ALA A 282 4.41 12.33 -7.20
N ALA A 283 4.46 12.79 -5.94
CA ALA A 283 5.53 13.65 -5.44
C ALA A 283 6.89 12.96 -5.47
N PHE A 284 6.92 11.68 -5.10
CA PHE A 284 8.13 10.87 -5.11
C PHE A 284 8.61 10.59 -6.54
N SER A 285 7.69 10.31 -7.47
CA SER A 285 8.01 10.18 -8.90
C SER A 285 8.63 11.47 -9.46
N PHE A 286 8.06 12.62 -9.09
CA PHE A 286 8.58 13.95 -9.45
C PHE A 286 9.95 14.27 -8.84
N TYR A 287 10.21 13.76 -7.63
CA TYR A 287 11.51 13.86 -6.96
C TYR A 287 12.55 13.02 -7.69
N VAL A 288 12.25 11.74 -7.96
CA VAL A 288 13.13 10.81 -8.68
C VAL A 288 13.43 11.29 -10.10
N SER A 289 12.45 11.86 -10.80
CA SER A 289 12.67 12.39 -12.16
C SER A 289 13.63 13.58 -12.22
N ARG A 290 14.01 14.17 -11.08
CA ARG A 290 15.01 15.25 -10.97
C ARG A 290 16.32 14.79 -10.35
N PHE A 291 16.44 13.50 -10.04
CA PHE A 291 17.55 12.92 -9.29
C PHE A 291 18.84 12.69 -10.12
N ASP A 292 18.84 13.16 -11.36
CA ASP A 292 19.85 12.95 -12.41
C ASP A 292 21.26 13.48 -12.07
N SER A 293 21.39 14.38 -11.09
CA SER A 293 22.68 14.86 -10.58
C SER A 293 23.22 14.04 -9.41
N TYR A 294 22.36 13.42 -8.61
CA TYR A 294 22.73 12.65 -7.43
C TYR A 294 23.16 11.22 -7.82
N ASP A 295 22.51 10.64 -8.83
CA ASP A 295 22.86 9.34 -9.42
C ASP A 295 24.31 9.33 -9.95
N ARG A 296 24.77 10.44 -10.55
CA ARG A 296 26.16 10.60 -11.03
C ARG A 296 27.21 10.57 -9.93
N THR A 297 26.86 10.91 -8.69
CA THR A 297 27.81 10.95 -7.56
C THR A 297 27.75 9.68 -6.71
N TYR A 298 26.56 9.11 -6.52
CA TYR A 298 26.34 7.98 -5.60
C TYR A 298 26.05 6.65 -6.30
N GLY A 299 25.78 6.65 -7.61
CA GLY A 299 25.50 5.47 -8.42
C GLY A 299 24.45 4.55 -7.78
N SER A 300 24.76 3.25 -7.73
CA SER A 300 23.84 2.23 -7.19
C SER A 300 23.45 2.43 -5.72
N ILE A 301 24.27 3.10 -4.91
CA ILE A 301 23.93 3.42 -3.51
C ILE A 301 22.78 4.45 -3.47
N GLY A 302 22.76 5.38 -4.43
CA GLY A 302 21.67 6.36 -4.58
C GLY A 302 20.32 5.69 -4.76
N ALA A 303 20.25 4.66 -5.62
CA ALA A 303 19.02 3.90 -5.84
C ALA A 303 18.51 3.20 -4.57
N VAL A 304 19.41 2.63 -3.77
CA VAL A 304 19.07 2.00 -2.48
C VAL A 304 18.51 3.03 -1.48
N VAL A 305 19.13 4.21 -1.39
CA VAL A 305 18.67 5.29 -0.52
C VAL A 305 17.30 5.82 -0.94
N VAL A 306 17.09 6.01 -2.25
CA VAL A 306 15.78 6.40 -2.81
C VAL A 306 14.73 5.35 -2.45
N LEU A 307 15.01 4.07 -2.63
CA LEU A 307 14.08 3.00 -2.30
C LEU A 307 13.77 2.93 -0.80
N LEU A 308 14.78 3.08 0.05
CA LEU A 308 14.60 3.15 1.50
C LEU A 308 13.71 4.33 1.89
N MET A 309 13.94 5.50 1.29
CA MET A 309 13.12 6.69 1.50
C MET A 309 11.66 6.45 1.08
N TRP A 310 11.45 5.78 -0.05
CA TRP A 310 10.11 5.42 -0.51
C TRP A 310 9.38 4.51 0.48
N PHE A 311 10.07 3.50 1.00
CA PHE A 311 9.51 2.62 2.03
C PHE A 311 9.24 3.34 3.33
N TYR A 312 10.12 4.25 3.73
CA TYR A 312 9.93 5.10 4.90
C TYR A 312 8.67 5.98 4.77
N VAL A 313 8.52 6.70 3.66
CA VAL A 313 7.35 7.55 3.40
C VAL A 313 6.07 6.70 3.36
N SER A 314 6.10 5.54 2.70
CA SER A 314 4.96 4.63 2.64
C SER A 314 4.56 4.15 4.04
N ALA A 315 5.50 3.63 4.83
CA ALA A 315 5.24 3.18 6.18
C ALA A 315 4.72 4.31 7.08
N TYR A 316 5.28 5.52 6.95
CA TYR A 316 4.83 6.69 7.69
C TYR A 316 3.37 7.05 7.37
N ILE A 317 2.99 7.07 6.09
CA ILE A 317 1.61 7.36 5.66
C ILE A 317 0.64 6.29 6.20
N ILE A 318 1.05 5.01 6.15
CA ILE A 318 0.25 3.91 6.67
C ILE A 318 0.04 4.06 8.18
N LEU A 319 1.08 4.39 8.94
CA LEU A 319 0.96 4.58 10.39
C LEU A 319 0.14 5.83 10.74
N ALA A 320 0.37 6.96 10.08
CA ALA A 320 -0.43 8.17 10.26
C ALA A 320 -1.93 7.96 9.96
N GLY A 321 -2.25 7.11 8.97
CA GLY A 321 -3.63 6.71 8.72
C GLY A 321 -4.22 5.80 9.82
N ALA A 322 -3.39 5.01 10.49
CA ALA A 322 -3.82 4.21 11.64
C ALA A 322 -4.13 5.11 12.85
N GLU A 323 -3.28 6.09 13.14
CA GLU A 323 -3.53 7.11 14.18
C GLU A 323 -4.86 7.84 13.95
N LEU A 324 -5.11 8.25 12.71
CA LEU A 324 -6.39 8.88 12.35
C LEU A 324 -7.58 7.96 12.59
N ASN A 325 -7.44 6.67 12.30
CA ASN A 325 -8.48 5.69 12.59
C ASN A 325 -8.69 5.49 14.10
N ALA A 326 -7.61 5.43 14.87
CA ALA A 326 -7.65 5.28 16.32
C ALA A 326 -8.35 6.48 16.98
N GLU A 327 -8.00 7.72 16.62
CA GLU A 327 -8.64 8.91 17.22
C GLU A 327 -10.11 9.06 16.81
N VAL A 328 -10.46 8.71 15.56
CA VAL A 328 -11.87 8.69 15.11
C VAL A 328 -12.67 7.65 15.89
N GLU A 329 -12.08 6.47 16.15
CA GLU A 329 -12.67 5.43 16.95
C GLU A 329 -12.83 5.86 18.42
N GLY A 330 -11.77 6.39 19.03
CA GLY A 330 -11.75 6.89 20.40
C GLY A 330 -12.79 7.99 20.62
N THR A 331 -12.90 8.95 19.71
CA THR A 331 -13.92 10.01 19.77
C THR A 331 -15.35 9.45 19.73
N ARG A 332 -15.61 8.44 18.89
CA ARG A 332 -16.94 7.79 18.84
C ARG A 332 -17.24 6.99 20.10
N ARG A 333 -16.26 6.28 20.67
CA ARG A 333 -16.39 5.56 21.94
C ARG A 333 -16.70 6.52 23.10
N ARG A 334 -15.97 7.64 23.22
CA ARG A 334 -16.21 8.65 24.28
C ARG A 334 -17.61 9.28 24.22
N ARG A 335 -18.17 9.46 23.02
CA ARG A 335 -19.55 9.96 22.83
C ARG A 335 -20.63 8.92 23.09
N ALA A 336 -20.30 7.64 22.95
CA ALA A 336 -21.19 6.53 23.20
C ALA A 336 -21.38 6.23 24.69
N SER A 337 -20.35 6.50 25.50
CA SER A 337 -20.44 6.33 26.95
C SER A 337 -21.42 7.36 27.53
N PRO A 338 -22.40 6.93 28.36
CA PRO A 338 -23.24 7.87 29.09
C PRO A 338 -22.36 8.75 29.96
N ALA A 339 -22.67 10.05 30.03
CA ALA A 339 -22.01 10.97 30.96
C ALA A 339 -22.00 10.36 32.37
N PRO A 340 -20.92 10.51 33.16
CA PRO A 340 -20.90 10.02 34.53
C PRO A 340 -22.15 10.53 35.25
N LEU A 341 -22.94 9.60 35.82
CA LEU A 341 -24.08 9.98 36.66
C LEU A 341 -23.58 10.99 37.70
N PRO A 342 -24.24 12.15 37.89
CA PRO A 342 -23.86 13.08 38.94
C PRO A 342 -23.80 12.29 40.25
N LEU A 343 -22.66 12.38 40.94
CA LEU A 343 -22.47 11.74 42.24
C LEU A 343 -23.65 12.15 43.11
N LEU A 344 -24.57 11.22 43.36
CA LEU A 344 -25.64 11.47 44.32
C LEU A 344 -24.96 11.82 45.64
N PRO A 345 -25.36 12.92 46.30
CA PRO A 345 -24.78 13.27 47.58
C PRO A 345 -24.89 12.06 48.50
N ARG A 346 -23.75 11.60 49.03
CA ARG A 346 -23.72 10.52 50.03
C ARG A 346 -24.64 10.97 51.16
N THR A 347 -25.80 10.35 51.27
CA THR A 347 -26.68 10.57 52.41
C THR A 347 -25.91 10.13 53.64
N SER A 348 -25.61 11.08 54.51
CA SER A 348 -24.99 10.90 55.82
C SER A 348 -25.97 10.20 56.78
N GLN A 349 -26.38 8.98 56.45
CA GLN A 349 -27.12 8.09 57.34
C GLN A 349 -26.23 6.89 57.63
N ASP A 350 -25.22 7.14 58.45
CA ASP A 350 -24.57 6.18 59.34
C ASP A 350 -23.86 7.04 60.41
N GLN A 351 -24.67 7.54 61.34
CA GLN A 351 -24.23 8.04 62.65
C GLN A 351 -24.94 7.25 63.73
#